data_AF-A0A6B1EQU5-F1
#
_entry.id   AF-A0A6B1EQU5-F1
#
_cell.length_a   1.000
_cell.length_b   1.000
_cell.length_c   1.000
_cell.angle_alpha   90.00
_cell.angle_beta   90.00
_cell.angle_gamma   90.00
#
_symmetry.space_group_name_H-M   'P 1'
#
loop_
_entity.id
_entity.type
_entity.pdbx_description
1 polymer ?
#
loop_
_entity_poly.entity_id
_entity_poly.type
_entity_poly.pdbx_seq_one_letter_code
_entity_poly.pdbx_strand_id
1 'polypeptide(L)' 'MIYEIRTYNLKLGQLQEYWKRFSEKLPGRQELSKLGGHWSTEVGPLNQMG' A
#
# COMPACT_ATOMS: atom_id res chain seq x y z
N MET A 1 -21.53 -3.46 -5.97
CA MET A 1 -20.29 -2.74 -5.63
C MET A 1 -19.26 -3.80 -5.25
N ILE A 2 -18.07 -3.76 -5.83
CA ILE A 2 -17.00 -4.73 -5.54
C ILE A 2 -15.82 -3.94 -4.97
N TYR A 3 -15.22 -4.46 -3.90
CA TYR A 3 -14.01 -3.91 -3.29
C TYR A 3 -12.88 -4.92 -3.45
N GLU A 4 -11.73 -4.44 -3.91
CA GLU A 4 -10.50 -5.23 -3.97
C GLU A 4 -9.59 -4.80 -2.83
N ILE A 5 -9.20 -5.75 -1.97
CA ILE A 5 -8.20 -5.55 -0.92
C ILE A 5 -6.95 -6.30 -1.34
N ARG A 6 -5.80 -5.62 -1.34
CA ARG A 6 -4.53 -6.18 -1.80
C ARG A 6 -3.55 -6.11 -0.65
N THR A 7 -2.89 -7.22 -0.36
CA THR A 7 -1.93 -7.31 0.74
C THR A 7 -0.56 -7.69 0.20
N TYR A 8 0.48 -6.94 0.60
CA TYR A 8 1.85 -7.17 0.15
C TYR A 8 2.79 -7.38 1.32
N ASN A 9 3.62 -8.42 1.23
CA ASN A 9 4.77 -8.57 2.12
C ASN A 9 5.98 -7.88 1.48
N LEU A 10 6.47 -6.85 2.16
CA LEU A 10 7.66 -6.11 1.74
C LEU A 10 8.92 -6.82 2.19
N LYS A 11 10.03 -6.54 1.49
CA LYS A 11 11.36 -6.89 2.01
C LYS A 11 11.63 -6.13 3.32
N LEU A 12 12.41 -6.74 4.19
CA LEU A 12 12.74 -6.18 5.50
C LEU A 12 13.31 -4.76 5.37
N GLY A 13 12.79 -3.83 6.18
CA GLY A 13 13.27 -2.44 6.23
C GLY A 13 12.87 -1.57 5.03
N GLN A 14 12.06 -2.07 4.09
CA GLN A 14 11.66 -1.31 2.89
C GLN A 14 10.40 -0.46 3.08
N LEU A 15 9.80 -0.44 4.28
CA LEU A 15 8.53 0.24 4.51
C LEU A 15 8.58 1.73 4.14
N GLN A 16 9.63 2.44 4.54
CA GLN A 16 9.78 3.88 4.26
C GLN A 16 9.98 4.17 2.77
N GLU A 17 10.81 3.35 2.10
CA GLU A 17 11.03 3.48 0.65
C GLU A 17 9.76 3.15 -0.14
N TYR A 18 8.96 2.17 0.32
CA TYR A 18 7.66 1.88 -0.26
C TYR A 18 6.73 3.08 -0.17
N TRP A 19 6.59 3.70 1.00
CA TRP A 19 5.74 4.88 1.20
C TRP A 19 6.12 6.04 0.29
N LYS A 20 7.42 6.30 0.15
CA LYS A 20 7.94 7.32 -0.75
C LYS A 20 7.52 7.05 -2.19
N ARG A 21 7.83 5.86 -2.72
CA ARG A 21 7.52 5.49 -4.12
C ARG A 21 6.01 5.43 -4.39
N PHE A 22 5.24 4.91 -3.44
CA PHE A 22 3.79 4.85 -3.59
C PHE A 22 3.19 6.25 -3.67
N SER A 23 3.62 7.17 -2.81
CA SER A 23 3.15 8.55 -2.80
C SER A 23 3.47 9.28 -4.11
N GLU A 24 4.68 9.06 -4.67
CA GLU A 24 5.07 9.61 -5.98
C GLU A 24 4.19 9.09 -7.13
N LYS A 25 3.67 7.87 -7.03
CA LYS A 25 2.86 7.21 -8.07
C LYS A 25 1.35 7.25 -7.81
N LEU A 26 0.92 7.75 -6.65
CA LEU A 26 -0.49 7.84 -6.28
C LEU A 26 -1.34 8.58 -7.32
N PRO A 27 -0.91 9.71 -7.91
CA PRO A 27 -1.70 10.42 -8.91
C PRO A 27 -2.07 9.54 -10.11
N GLY A 28 -1.10 8.84 -10.71
CA GLY A 28 -1.35 7.94 -11.84
C GLY A 28 -2.15 6.69 -11.45
N ARG A 29 -2.03 6.20 -10.21
CA ARG A 29 -2.84 5.08 -9.71
C ARG A 29 -4.32 5.44 -9.61
N GLN A 30 -4.65 6.67 -9.20
CA GLN A 30 -6.04 7.10 -9.00
C GLN A 30 -6.85 7.14 -10.31
N GLU A 31 -6.19 7.25 -11.46
CA GLU A 31 -6.83 7.15 -12.77
C GLU A 31 -7.35 5.73 -13.08
N LEU A 32 -6.73 4.69 -12.49
CA LEU A 32 -7.10 3.29 -12.71
C LEU A 32 -8.28 2.86 -11.82
N SER A 33 -8.27 3.29 -10.55
CA SER A 33 -9.29 2.90 -9.57
C SER A 33 -9.31 3.87 -8.38
N LYS A 34 -10.50 4.07 -7.81
CA LYS A 34 -10.67 4.86 -6.58
C LYS A 34 -10.01 4.14 -5.40
N LEU A 35 -9.14 4.84 -4.68
CA LEU A 35 -8.51 4.31 -3.47
C LEU A 35 -9.52 4.32 -2.31
N GLY A 36 -9.84 3.14 -1.77
CA GLY A 36 -10.69 3.01 -0.57
C GLY A 36 -9.92 3.11 0.75
N GLY A 37 -8.66 2.66 0.75
CA GLY A 37 -7.76 2.75 1.89
C GLY A 37 -6.37 2.25 1.53
N HIS A 38 -5.37 2.76 2.23
CA HIS A 38 -3.98 2.32 2.12
C HIS A 38 -3.32 2.39 3.50
N TRP A 39 -2.73 1.30 3.99
CA TRP A 39 -2.23 1.23 5.36
C TRP A 39 -1.03 0.29 5.51
N SER A 40 -0.32 0.44 6.63
CA SER A 40 0.74 -0.47 7.07
C SER A 40 0.29 -1.23 8.31
N THR A 41 0.75 -2.48 8.46
CA THR A 41 0.50 -3.26 9.67
C THR A 41 1.49 -2.89 10.77
N GLU A 42 0.97 -2.39 11.89
CA GLU A 42 1.76 -2.07 13.09
C GLU A 42 1.78 -3.23 14.09
N VAL A 43 0.63 -3.89 14.30
CA VAL A 43 0.47 -5.06 15.17
C VAL A 43 -0.01 -6.24 14.32
N GLY A 44 0.79 -7.31 14.24
CA GLY A 44 0.52 -8.49 13.41
C GLY A 44 1.69 -8.82 12.47
N PRO A 45 1.42 -9.29 11.24
CA PRO A 45 2.47 -9.55 10.24
C PRO A 45 3.28 -8.28 9.93
N LEU A 46 4.57 -8.28 10.28
CA LEU A 46 5.46 -7.15 10.05
C LEU A 46 5.79 -6.97 8.56
N ASN A 47 6.15 -5.74 8.19
CA ASN A 47 6.49 -5.35 6.80
C ASN A 47 5.35 -5.60 5.81
N GLN A 48 4.10 -5.50 6.25
CA GLN A 48 2.93 -5.74 5.41
C GLN A 48 2.18 -4.44 5.08
N MET A 49 1.82 -4.27 3.80
CA MET A 49 1.01 -3.15 3.28
C MET A 49 -0.36 -3.63 2.81
N GLY A 50 -1.38 -2.81 3.01
CA GLY A 50 -2.76 -2.97 2.55
C GLY A 50 -3.26 -1.80 1.71
#